data_AF-A0A960PPI3-F1
#
_entry.id   AF-A0A960PPI3-F1
#
_cell.length_a   1.000
_cell.length_b   1.000
_cell.length_c   1.000
_cell.angle_alpha   90.00
_cell.angle_beta   90.00
_cell.angle_gamma   90.00
#
_symmetry.space_group_name_H-M   'P 1'
#
loop_
_entity.id
_entity.type
_entity.pdbx_description
1 polymer ?
#
loop_
_entity_poly.entity_id
_entity_poly.type
_entity_poly.pdbx_seq_one_letter_code
_entity_poly.pdbx_strand_id
1 'polypeptide(L)'
;MESLLGDAADAVQLVEELARRPELLPASGEIPSRELEGLGDLASILRAEIARLQRGLSRETGQVSEGDLREFAERTCTELATYFCCLELEVSSIYGLERRAPACELLRRSLIARTTVTKFRRAVLRDGGASSIEGIRSAGNALARLIGRDSFSYLFVGDRKLARELHTRILGYLRQAAPDDAPTLLQDVQAFAVLLYDINERAELLGHDAVLLDRAIASMAGLDPHQPPPSTEVQLLHRLFGRDDILDRLLISGADVAQVLARVIVVKRQLTSRGLQERAPDSAFLPSPSNGALASPDG
;
A
#
# COMPACT_ATOMS: atom_id res chain seq x y z
N MET A 1 20.00 -6.60 11.36
CA MET A 1 18.66 -6.31 11.92
C MET A 1 18.78 -5.56 13.23
N GLU A 2 19.55 -6.05 14.22
CA GLU A 2 19.86 -5.27 15.44
C GLU A 2 20.46 -3.88 15.14
N SER A 3 21.41 -3.79 14.20
CA SER A 3 21.94 -2.50 13.72
C SER A 3 20.87 -1.57 13.12
N LEU A 4 19.96 -2.10 12.30
CA LEU A 4 18.86 -1.32 11.70
C LEU A 4 17.84 -0.85 12.74
N LEU A 5 17.58 -1.66 13.78
CA LEU A 5 16.71 -1.29 14.90
C LEU A 5 17.39 -0.27 15.82
N GLY A 6 18.72 -0.30 15.94
CA GLY A 6 19.52 0.74 16.59
C GLY A 6 19.42 2.07 15.86
N ASP A 7 19.70 2.08 14.56
CA ASP A 7 19.62 3.28 13.72
C ASP A 7 18.20 3.88 13.73
N ALA A 8 17.16 3.03 13.76
CA ALA A 8 15.77 3.48 13.86
C ALA A 8 15.45 4.09 15.24
N ALA A 9 15.99 3.52 16.33
CA ALA A 9 15.79 4.05 17.68
C ALA A 9 16.46 5.43 17.84
N ASP A 10 17.66 5.59 17.28
CA ASP A 10 18.40 6.85 17.27
C ASP A 10 17.66 7.94 16.48
N ALA A 11 17.08 7.59 15.32
CA ALA A 11 16.27 8.50 14.53
C ALA A 11 15.00 8.96 15.27
N VAL A 12 14.34 8.08 16.02
CA VAL A 12 13.17 8.45 16.84
C VAL A 12 13.55 9.36 18.00
N GLN A 13 14.69 9.09 18.65
CA GLN A 13 15.19 9.94 19.72
C GLN A 13 15.51 11.37 19.23
N LEU A 14 16.09 11.49 18.03
CA LEU A 14 16.35 12.78 17.39
C LEU A 14 15.06 13.57 17.12
N VAL A 15 14.00 12.91 16.65
CA VAL A 15 12.70 13.53 16.37
C VAL A 15 12.05 14.06 17.65
N GLU A 16 12.12 13.31 18.75
CA GLU A 16 11.58 13.78 20.03
C GLU A 16 12.35 14.96 20.60
N GLU A 17 13.66 14.97 20.42
CA GLU A 17 14.49 16.09 20.85
C GLU A 17 14.12 17.36 20.07
N LEU A 18 13.86 17.24 18.77
CA LEU A 18 13.35 18.33 17.93
C LEU A 18 11.94 18.78 18.34
N ALA A 19 11.05 17.87 18.73
CA ALA A 19 9.71 18.19 19.20
C ALA A 19 9.70 18.90 20.58
N ARG A 20 10.63 18.55 21.47
CA ARG A 20 10.75 19.15 22.82
C ARG A 20 11.51 20.47 22.83
N ARG A 21 12.39 20.69 21.85
CA ARG A 21 13.29 21.84 21.79
C ARG A 21 13.21 22.53 20.43
N PRO A 22 12.07 23.19 20.13
CA PRO A 22 11.89 23.86 18.86
C PRO A 22 12.91 25.00 18.64
N GLU A 23 13.58 25.48 19.68
CA GLU A 23 14.68 26.43 19.58
C GLU A 23 15.96 25.88 18.92
N LEU A 24 16.09 24.55 18.77
CA LEU A 24 17.18 23.91 18.03
C LEU A 24 16.97 23.97 16.50
N LEU A 25 15.84 24.52 16.05
CA LEU A 25 15.44 24.58 14.65
C LEU A 25 15.97 25.87 13.98
N PRO A 26 16.35 25.82 12.68
CA PRO A 26 16.72 27.02 11.94
C PRO A 26 15.57 28.03 11.93
N ALA A 27 15.89 29.32 12.10
CA ALA A 27 14.97 30.41 12.48
C ALA A 27 13.91 30.84 11.43
N SER A 28 13.28 29.92 10.71
CA SER A 28 12.26 30.20 9.71
C SER A 28 10.84 30.01 10.27
N GLY A 29 10.32 31.07 10.90
CA GLY A 29 8.88 31.22 11.21
C GLY A 29 8.38 30.56 12.49
N GLU A 30 7.33 31.14 13.09
CA GLU A 30 6.59 30.51 14.19
C GLU A 30 5.87 29.27 13.67
N ILE A 31 6.30 28.09 14.13
CA ILE A 31 5.64 26.82 13.83
C ILE A 31 4.37 26.73 14.70
N PRO A 32 3.18 26.51 14.12
CA PRO A 32 1.94 26.34 14.89
C PRO A 32 2.05 25.19 15.91
N SER A 33 1.62 25.39 17.16
CA SER A 33 1.70 24.39 18.24
C SER A 33 1.07 23.03 17.88
N ARG A 34 0.03 23.04 17.04
CA ARG A 34 -0.68 21.84 16.57
C ARG A 34 0.18 20.92 15.69
N GLU A 35 1.14 21.49 14.97
CA GLU A 35 2.06 20.76 14.10
C GLU A 35 3.17 20.07 14.91
N LEU A 36 3.61 20.71 16.00
CA LEU A 36 4.57 20.12 16.96
C LEU A 36 3.96 18.97 17.77
N GLU A 37 2.66 19.05 18.11
CA GLU A 37 1.92 17.94 18.73
C GLU A 37 1.87 16.69 17.82
N GLY A 38 1.64 16.88 16.51
CA GLY A 38 1.63 15.79 15.53
C GLY A 38 2.98 15.07 15.39
N LEU A 39 4.10 15.80 15.52
CA LEU A 39 5.44 15.21 15.55
C LEU A 39 5.69 14.36 16.80
N GLY A 40 5.24 14.83 17.97
CA GLY A 40 5.35 14.10 19.22
C GLY A 40 4.56 12.79 19.23
N ASP A 41 3.36 12.81 18.64
CA ASP A 41 2.50 11.62 18.49
C ASP A 41 3.13 10.59 17.55
N LEU A 42 3.65 11.03 16.39
CA LEU A 42 4.34 10.16 15.43
C LEU A 42 5.60 9.52 16.02
N ALA A 43 6.41 10.27 16.78
CA ALA A 43 7.59 9.76 17.46
C ALA A 43 7.24 8.70 18.52
N SER A 44 6.16 8.94 19.27
CA SER A 44 5.65 8.00 20.29
C SER A 44 5.16 6.69 19.67
N ILE A 45 4.47 6.76 18.52
CA ILE A 45 4.02 5.59 17.75
C ILE A 45 5.22 4.79 17.23
N LEU A 46 6.19 5.48 16.61
CA LEU A 46 7.43 4.87 16.12
C LEU A 46 8.19 4.15 17.24
N ARG A 47 8.30 4.75 18.43
CA ARG A 47 8.93 4.12 19.60
C ARG A 47 8.19 2.87 20.05
N ALA A 48 6.87 2.94 20.16
CA ALA A 48 6.06 1.79 20.57
C ALA A 48 6.24 0.62 19.60
N GLU A 49 6.36 0.93 18.30
CA GLU A 49 6.53 -0.06 17.26
C GLU A 49 7.94 -0.65 17.21
N ILE A 50 8.99 0.16 17.32
CA ILE A 50 10.37 -0.33 17.46
C ILE A 50 10.48 -1.25 18.68
N ALA A 51 9.89 -0.86 19.82
CA ALA A 51 9.88 -1.70 21.02
C ALA A 51 9.08 -2.99 20.84
N ARG A 52 7.98 -2.98 20.08
CA ARG A 52 7.22 -4.18 19.70
C ARG A 52 8.08 -5.12 18.86
N LEU A 53 8.76 -4.57 17.86
CA LEU A 53 9.61 -5.31 16.92
C LEU A 53 10.83 -5.92 17.64
N GLN A 54 11.49 -5.18 18.52
CA GLN A 54 12.59 -5.67 19.36
C GLN A 54 12.15 -6.84 20.28
N ARG A 55 10.93 -6.74 20.85
CA ARG A 55 10.34 -7.84 21.65
C ARG A 55 9.99 -9.06 20.81
N GLY A 56 9.49 -8.87 19.59
CA GLY A 56 9.25 -9.95 18.63
C GLY A 56 10.54 -10.68 18.28
N LEU A 57 11.58 -9.92 17.94
CA LEU A 57 12.90 -10.45 17.62
C LEU A 57 13.50 -11.27 18.76
N SER A 58 13.42 -10.75 19.98
CA SER A 58 13.95 -11.42 21.18
C SER A 58 13.20 -12.71 21.55
N ARG A 59 11.94 -12.86 21.11
CA ARG A 59 11.12 -14.06 21.33
C ARG A 59 11.39 -15.14 20.27
N GLU A 60 11.71 -14.74 19.05
CA GLU A 60 11.88 -15.65 17.91
C GLU A 60 13.31 -16.18 17.74
N THR A 61 14.32 -15.56 18.37
CA THR A 61 15.72 -16.03 18.34
C THR A 61 15.98 -17.41 18.96
N GLY A 62 14.95 -18.11 19.45
CA GLY A 62 15.05 -19.44 20.07
C GLY A 62 15.05 -20.63 19.11
N GLN A 63 14.16 -20.68 18.10
CA GLN A 63 13.96 -21.86 17.22
C GLN A 63 13.23 -21.54 15.90
N VAL A 64 13.51 -20.41 15.26
CA VAL A 64 12.78 -19.97 14.05
C VAL A 64 13.59 -20.27 12.78
N SER A 65 12.91 -20.70 11.71
CA SER A 65 13.57 -21.04 10.44
C SER A 65 14.13 -19.79 9.76
N GLU A 66 15.17 -19.95 8.96
CA GLU A 66 15.79 -18.84 8.21
C GLU A 66 14.79 -18.13 7.28
N GLY A 67 13.78 -18.85 6.78
CA GLY A 67 12.70 -18.29 5.96
C GLY A 67 11.79 -17.36 6.74
N ASP A 68 11.38 -17.76 7.94
CA ASP A 68 10.51 -16.98 8.82
C ASP A 68 11.21 -15.71 9.33
N LEU A 69 12.51 -15.82 9.68
CA LEU A 69 13.34 -14.66 10.06
C LEU A 69 13.48 -13.65 8.91
N ARG A 70 13.58 -14.13 7.67
CA ARG A 70 13.66 -13.28 6.49
C ARG A 70 12.33 -12.57 6.21
N GLU A 71 11.22 -13.30 6.29
CA GLU A 71 9.88 -12.72 6.11
C GLU A 71 9.57 -11.68 7.20
N PHE A 72 9.89 -11.98 8.46
CA PHE A 72 9.79 -11.04 9.56
C PHE A 72 10.63 -9.78 9.32
N ALA A 73 11.88 -9.94 8.87
CA ALA A 73 12.77 -8.81 8.57
C ALA A 73 12.26 -7.95 7.39
N GLU A 74 11.79 -8.57 6.32
CA GLU A 74 11.24 -7.88 5.14
C GLU A 74 9.97 -7.09 5.49
N ARG A 75 9.07 -7.69 6.28
CA ARG A 75 7.88 -7.01 6.81
C ARG A 75 8.23 -5.84 7.72
N THR A 76 9.14 -6.06 8.67
CA THR A 76 9.60 -5.05 9.63
C THR A 76 10.24 -3.85 8.94
N CYS A 77 11.09 -4.09 7.93
CA CYS A 77 11.72 -3.00 7.17
C CYS A 77 10.69 -2.19 6.39
N THR A 78 9.64 -2.84 5.88
CA THR A 78 8.56 -2.17 5.14
C THR A 78 7.69 -1.31 6.06
N GLU A 79 7.34 -1.82 7.24
CA GLU A 79 6.60 -1.07 8.26
C GLU A 79 7.42 0.15 8.75
N LEU A 80 8.70 -0.03 9.07
CA LEU A 80 9.58 1.07 9.50
C LEU A 80 9.77 2.12 8.39
N ALA A 81 10.01 1.71 7.15
CA ALA A 81 10.14 2.63 6.01
C ALA A 81 8.87 3.48 5.80
N THR A 82 7.70 2.91 6.06
CA THR A 82 6.41 3.62 6.02
C THR A 82 6.34 4.70 7.09
N TYR A 83 6.68 4.37 8.33
CA TYR A 83 6.64 5.34 9.43
C TYR A 83 7.65 6.47 9.24
N PHE A 84 8.87 6.16 8.80
CA PHE A 84 9.86 7.19 8.47
C PHE A 84 9.42 8.07 7.30
N CYS A 85 8.71 7.51 6.32
CA CYS A 85 8.12 8.27 5.21
C CYS A 85 7.03 9.24 5.70
N CYS A 86 6.09 8.77 6.54
CA CYS A 86 5.07 9.63 7.14
C CYS A 86 5.68 10.75 7.98
N LEU A 87 6.72 10.43 8.76
CA LEU A 87 7.45 11.40 9.56
C LEU A 87 8.17 12.44 8.69
N GLU A 88 8.87 11.99 7.64
CA GLU A 88 9.58 12.88 6.70
C GLU A 88 8.61 13.83 5.98
N LEU A 89 7.42 13.34 5.63
CA LEU A 89 6.35 14.15 5.02
C LEU A 89 5.86 15.25 5.97
N GLU A 90 5.64 14.90 7.23
CA GLU A 90 5.14 15.85 8.23
C GLU A 90 6.20 16.88 8.61
N VAL A 91 7.44 16.45 8.87
CA VAL A 91 8.60 17.34 9.04
C VAL A 91 8.73 18.28 7.84
N SER A 92 8.71 17.76 6.60
CA SER A 92 8.84 18.60 5.40
C SER A 92 7.71 19.62 5.25
N SER A 93 6.50 19.29 5.68
CA SER A 93 5.34 20.20 5.69
C SER A 93 5.53 21.34 6.69
N ILE A 94 5.94 20.99 7.91
CA ILE A 94 6.12 21.91 9.03
C ILE A 94 7.24 22.92 8.76
N TYR A 95 8.34 22.46 8.17
CA TYR A 95 9.55 23.27 8.01
C TYR A 95 9.67 23.96 6.65
N GLY A 96 8.69 23.79 5.75
CA GLY A 96 8.76 24.35 4.40
C GLY A 96 10.02 23.93 3.62
N LEU A 97 10.64 22.80 4.01
CA LEU A 97 11.90 22.35 3.43
C LEU A 97 11.66 21.85 2.01
N GLU A 98 12.55 22.24 1.08
CA GLU A 98 12.59 21.59 -0.23
C GLU A 98 12.92 20.10 -0.05
N ARG A 99 11.94 19.26 -0.38
CA ARG A 99 11.95 17.80 -0.25
C ARG A 99 13.23 17.20 -0.84
N ARG A 100 14.09 16.59 -0.03
CA ARG A 100 15.26 15.80 -0.47
C ARG A 100 15.02 14.31 -0.23
N ALA A 101 14.87 13.57 -1.34
CA ALA A 101 14.41 12.18 -1.48
C ALA A 101 15.11 11.12 -0.59
N PRO A 102 14.32 10.37 0.20
CA PRO A 102 14.14 8.92 -0.01
C PRO A 102 12.65 8.46 -0.11
N ALA A 103 11.70 9.16 0.53
CA ALA A 103 10.26 8.86 0.46
C ALA A 103 9.65 9.02 -0.95
N CYS A 104 10.13 10.01 -1.70
CA CYS A 104 9.67 10.24 -3.08
C CYS A 104 10.05 9.09 -4.02
N GLU A 105 11.18 8.41 -3.80
CA GLU A 105 11.63 7.35 -4.70
C GLU A 105 10.84 6.06 -4.49
N LEU A 106 10.52 5.70 -3.23
CA LEU A 106 9.65 4.56 -2.94
C LEU A 106 8.24 4.77 -3.51
N LEU A 107 7.64 5.93 -3.22
CA LEU A 107 6.34 6.30 -3.79
C LEU A 107 6.39 6.30 -5.32
N ARG A 108 7.44 6.86 -5.93
CA ARG A 108 7.63 6.86 -7.38
C ARG A 108 7.67 5.44 -7.94
N ARG A 109 8.45 4.54 -7.32
CA ARG A 109 8.52 3.12 -7.73
C ARG A 109 7.17 2.45 -7.63
N SER A 110 6.44 2.66 -6.54
CA SER A 110 5.11 2.09 -6.35
C SER A 110 4.07 2.66 -7.30
N LEU A 111 4.13 3.95 -7.65
CA LEU A 111 3.29 4.55 -8.70
C LEU A 111 3.61 3.98 -10.10
N ILE A 112 4.89 3.79 -10.41
CA ILE A 112 5.33 3.16 -11.66
C ILE A 112 4.87 1.70 -11.70
N ALA A 113 5.00 0.98 -10.58
CA ALA A 113 4.59 -0.41 -10.44
C ALA A 113 3.06 -0.54 -10.57
N ARG A 114 2.28 0.29 -9.87
CA ARG A 114 0.82 0.40 -10.01
C ARG A 114 0.44 0.61 -11.47
N THR A 115 1.01 1.62 -12.12
CA THR A 115 0.74 1.90 -13.54
C THR A 115 1.03 0.69 -14.43
N THR A 116 2.11 -0.03 -14.15
CA THR A 116 2.50 -1.23 -14.90
C THR A 116 1.51 -2.37 -14.69
N VAL A 117 1.14 -2.65 -13.44
CA VAL A 117 0.14 -3.65 -13.06
C VAL A 117 -1.22 -3.31 -13.66
N THR A 118 -1.67 -2.06 -13.60
CA THR A 118 -2.95 -1.64 -14.18
C THR A 118 -3.01 -1.90 -15.68
N LYS A 119 -1.92 -1.62 -16.41
CA LYS A 119 -1.82 -1.91 -17.85
C LYS A 119 -1.90 -3.41 -18.11
N PHE A 120 -1.19 -4.22 -17.32
CA PHE A 120 -1.25 -5.68 -17.40
C PHE A 120 -2.67 -6.20 -17.11
N ARG A 121 -3.26 -5.79 -15.99
CA ARG A 121 -4.60 -6.20 -15.55
C ARG A 121 -5.67 -5.86 -16.59
N ARG A 122 -5.62 -4.64 -17.15
CA ARG A 122 -6.53 -4.25 -18.23
C ARG A 122 -6.36 -5.10 -19.49
N ALA A 123 -5.13 -5.44 -19.88
CA ALA A 123 -4.89 -6.31 -21.03
C ALA A 123 -5.47 -7.72 -20.79
N VAL A 124 -5.22 -8.31 -19.62
CA VAL A 124 -5.68 -9.66 -19.28
C VAL A 124 -7.20 -9.74 -19.11
N LEU A 125 -7.80 -8.79 -18.38
CA LEU A 125 -9.23 -8.84 -18.04
C LEU A 125 -10.14 -8.33 -19.17
N ARG A 126 -9.64 -7.46 -20.06
CA ARG A 126 -10.42 -6.98 -21.21
C ARG A 126 -10.44 -8.00 -22.35
N ASP A 127 -9.31 -8.67 -22.60
CA ASP A 127 -9.15 -9.58 -23.74
C ASP A 127 -9.47 -11.04 -23.37
N GLY A 128 -9.65 -11.36 -22.09
CA GLY A 128 -9.85 -12.73 -21.58
C GLY A 128 -11.23 -13.36 -21.80
N GLY A 129 -12.04 -12.85 -22.74
CA GLY A 129 -13.44 -13.21 -22.93
C GLY A 129 -13.71 -14.61 -23.52
N ALA A 130 -12.69 -15.34 -23.95
CA ALA A 130 -12.85 -16.71 -24.45
C ALA A 130 -11.67 -17.59 -24.03
N SER A 131 -11.96 -18.81 -23.55
CA SER A 131 -10.99 -19.89 -23.36
C SER A 131 -10.50 -20.40 -24.72
N SER A 132 -9.81 -19.54 -25.46
CA SER A 132 -9.28 -19.80 -26.80
C SER A 132 -7.76 -19.75 -26.76
N ILE A 133 -7.14 -20.39 -27.76
CA ILE A 133 -5.69 -20.30 -27.98
C ILE A 133 -5.25 -18.83 -28.16
N GLU A 134 -6.10 -17.98 -28.74
CA GLU A 134 -5.85 -16.56 -28.88
C GLU A 134 -5.84 -15.84 -27.52
N GLY A 135 -6.75 -16.21 -26.61
CA GLY A 135 -6.75 -15.74 -25.23
C GLY A 135 -5.46 -16.10 -24.48
N ILE A 136 -5.00 -17.34 -24.63
CA ILE A 136 -3.72 -17.79 -24.04
C ILE A 136 -2.52 -17.06 -24.64
N ARG A 137 -2.48 -16.85 -25.96
CA ARG A 137 -1.42 -16.05 -26.60
C ARG A 137 -1.45 -14.60 -26.12
N SER A 138 -2.64 -14.01 -25.97
CA SER A 138 -2.78 -12.64 -25.45
C SER A 138 -2.28 -12.55 -24.01
N ALA A 139 -2.68 -13.48 -23.14
CA ALA A 139 -2.22 -13.58 -21.76
C ALA A 139 -0.69 -13.77 -21.67
N GLY A 140 -0.12 -14.65 -22.50
CA GLY A 140 1.33 -14.84 -22.60
C GLY A 140 2.06 -13.57 -23.03
N ASN A 141 1.54 -12.86 -24.03
CA ASN A 141 2.09 -11.57 -24.47
C ASN A 141 1.99 -10.50 -23.38
N ALA A 142 0.89 -10.46 -22.63
CA ALA A 142 0.72 -9.53 -21.52
C ALA A 142 1.75 -9.80 -20.40
N LEU A 143 1.97 -11.07 -20.05
CA LEU A 143 3.01 -11.48 -19.09
C LEU A 143 4.42 -11.16 -19.60
N ALA A 144 4.73 -11.46 -20.86
CA ALA A 144 6.02 -11.13 -21.45
C ALA A 144 6.30 -9.62 -21.40
N ARG A 145 5.29 -8.79 -21.73
CA ARG A 145 5.37 -7.33 -21.62
C ARG A 145 5.49 -6.83 -20.18
N LEU A 146 4.88 -7.52 -19.22
CA LEU A 146 5.03 -7.21 -17.80
C LEU A 146 6.47 -7.50 -17.35
N ILE A 147 6.97 -8.71 -17.62
CA ILE A 147 8.30 -9.18 -17.21
C ILE A 147 9.42 -8.36 -17.87
N GLY A 148 9.23 -7.95 -19.12
CA GLY A 148 10.23 -7.22 -19.90
C GLY A 148 10.37 -5.73 -19.57
N ARG A 149 9.61 -5.19 -18.61
CA ARG A 149 9.72 -3.79 -18.18
C ARG A 149 10.68 -3.67 -17.00
N ASP A 150 11.46 -2.59 -16.97
CA ASP A 150 12.32 -2.27 -15.81
C ASP A 150 11.52 -2.16 -14.50
N SER A 151 10.29 -1.64 -14.59
CA SER A 151 9.35 -1.53 -13.47
C SER A 151 8.90 -2.86 -12.89
N PHE A 152 9.09 -3.98 -13.59
CA PHE A 152 8.83 -5.31 -13.05
C PHE A 152 9.65 -5.56 -11.79
N SER A 153 10.85 -4.97 -11.68
CA SER A 153 11.70 -5.06 -10.50
C SER A 153 11.11 -4.45 -9.23
N TYR A 154 10.08 -3.60 -9.36
CA TYR A 154 9.40 -2.94 -8.23
C TYR A 154 8.24 -3.76 -7.64
N LEU A 155 7.90 -4.90 -8.24
CA LEU A 155 6.93 -5.85 -7.69
C LEU A 155 7.57 -6.71 -6.59
N PHE A 156 6.74 -7.31 -5.73
CA PHE A 156 7.22 -8.24 -4.71
C PHE A 156 7.91 -9.44 -5.34
N VAL A 157 8.86 -10.04 -4.62
CA VAL A 157 9.63 -11.21 -5.12
C VAL A 157 8.69 -12.36 -5.48
N GLY A 158 7.66 -12.61 -4.65
CA GLY A 158 6.63 -13.61 -4.89
C GLY A 158 5.88 -13.39 -6.20
N ASP A 159 5.38 -12.18 -6.43
CA ASP A 159 4.67 -11.81 -7.66
C ASP A 159 5.54 -12.02 -8.91
N ARG A 160 6.82 -11.63 -8.82
CA ARG A 160 7.74 -11.79 -9.95
C ARG A 160 8.02 -13.25 -10.26
N LYS A 161 8.12 -14.09 -9.24
CA LYS A 161 8.29 -15.54 -9.38
C LYS A 161 7.05 -16.15 -10.04
N LEU A 162 5.86 -15.85 -9.51
CA LEU A 162 4.59 -16.35 -10.03
C LEU A 162 4.34 -15.91 -11.48
N ALA A 163 4.61 -14.65 -11.82
CA ALA A 163 4.51 -14.15 -13.20
C ALA A 163 5.40 -14.95 -14.17
N ARG A 164 6.64 -15.27 -13.78
CA ARG A 164 7.56 -16.06 -14.60
C ARG A 164 7.09 -17.50 -14.74
N GLU A 165 6.62 -18.11 -13.66
CA GLU A 165 6.08 -19.47 -13.66
C GLU A 165 4.86 -19.59 -14.58
N LEU A 166 3.90 -18.66 -14.47
CA LEU A 166 2.74 -18.60 -15.37
C LEU A 166 3.15 -18.39 -16.83
N HIS A 167 4.12 -17.52 -17.10
CA HIS A 167 4.63 -17.32 -18.45
C HIS A 167 5.29 -18.59 -19.01
N THR A 168 6.08 -19.30 -18.21
CA THR A 168 6.68 -20.59 -18.60
C THR A 168 5.62 -21.66 -18.88
N ARG A 169 4.58 -21.75 -18.03
CA ARG A 169 3.44 -22.66 -18.24
C ARG A 169 2.72 -22.37 -19.56
N ILE A 170 2.45 -21.09 -19.87
CA ILE A 170 1.86 -20.66 -21.15
C ILE A 170 2.74 -21.03 -22.33
N LEU A 171 4.05 -20.79 -22.26
CA LEU A 171 4.97 -21.17 -23.34
C LEU A 171 5.03 -22.69 -23.53
N GLY A 172 4.99 -23.47 -22.45
CA GLY A 172 4.89 -24.93 -22.50
C GLY A 172 3.62 -25.39 -23.20
N TYR A 173 2.48 -24.85 -22.76
CA TYR A 173 1.17 -25.10 -23.36
C TYR A 173 1.16 -24.80 -24.87
N LEU A 174 1.64 -23.62 -25.28
CA LEU A 174 1.63 -23.19 -26.67
C LEU A 174 2.55 -24.03 -27.59
N ARG A 175 3.54 -24.73 -27.03
CA ARG A 175 4.43 -25.62 -27.79
C ARG A 175 3.87 -27.03 -27.95
N GLN A 176 3.15 -27.54 -26.94
CA GLN A 176 2.68 -28.93 -26.90
C GLN A 176 1.19 -29.09 -27.26
N ALA A 177 0.41 -28.00 -27.26
CA ALA A 177 -0.98 -27.92 -27.67
C ALA A 177 -1.91 -28.96 -26.99
N ALA A 178 -1.86 -29.06 -25.65
CA ALA A 178 -2.81 -29.86 -24.87
C ALA A 178 -4.14 -29.08 -24.69
N PRO A 179 -5.29 -29.51 -25.25
CA PRO A 179 -6.50 -28.67 -25.30
C PRO A 179 -7.12 -28.37 -23.93
N ASP A 180 -7.07 -29.32 -23.00
CA ASP A 180 -7.90 -29.29 -21.77
C ASP A 180 -7.39 -28.32 -20.68
N ASP A 181 -6.12 -27.89 -20.77
CA ASP A 181 -5.50 -27.02 -19.76
C ASP A 181 -5.67 -25.51 -20.04
N ALA A 182 -6.16 -25.13 -21.22
CA ALA A 182 -6.30 -23.72 -21.62
C ALA A 182 -7.22 -22.91 -20.69
N PRO A 183 -8.43 -23.38 -20.35
CA PRO A 183 -9.33 -22.63 -19.47
C PRO A 183 -8.69 -22.37 -18.09
N THR A 184 -8.08 -23.40 -17.50
CA THR A 184 -7.43 -23.32 -16.19
C THR A 184 -6.25 -22.36 -16.21
N LEU A 185 -5.41 -22.42 -17.24
CA LEU A 185 -4.24 -21.55 -17.35
C LEU A 185 -4.64 -20.08 -17.54
N LEU A 186 -5.72 -19.81 -18.29
CA LEU A 186 -6.24 -18.46 -18.44
C LEU A 186 -6.82 -17.94 -17.11
N GLN A 187 -7.56 -18.78 -16.38
CA GLN A 187 -8.07 -18.46 -15.05
C GLN A 187 -6.95 -18.15 -14.05
N ASP A 188 -5.86 -18.93 -14.05
CA ASP A 188 -4.70 -18.67 -13.20
C ASP A 188 -4.08 -17.29 -13.48
N VAL A 189 -3.99 -16.89 -14.75
CA VAL A 189 -3.45 -15.58 -15.13
C VAL A 189 -4.41 -14.45 -14.75
N GLN A 190 -5.73 -14.66 -14.90
CA GLN A 190 -6.74 -13.70 -14.47
C GLN A 190 -6.73 -13.53 -12.95
N ALA A 191 -6.65 -14.63 -12.21
CA ALA A 191 -6.51 -14.62 -10.75
C ALA A 191 -5.25 -13.88 -10.32
N PHE A 192 -4.11 -14.15 -10.96
CA PHE A 192 -2.88 -13.41 -10.74
C PHE A 192 -3.02 -11.91 -11.02
N ALA A 193 -3.71 -11.53 -12.10
CA ALA A 193 -3.98 -10.13 -12.42
C ALA A 193 -4.85 -9.42 -11.37
N VAL A 194 -5.75 -10.15 -10.71
CA VAL A 194 -6.54 -9.66 -9.56
C VAL A 194 -5.66 -9.56 -8.31
N LEU A 195 -4.82 -10.55 -8.01
CA LEU A 195 -3.92 -10.52 -6.85
C LEU A 195 -2.93 -9.35 -6.92
N LEU A 196 -2.42 -9.02 -8.10
CA LEU A 196 -1.55 -7.86 -8.27
C LEU A 196 -2.23 -6.52 -7.89
N TYR A 197 -3.56 -6.49 -7.73
CA TYR A 197 -4.27 -5.33 -7.19
C TYR A 197 -3.80 -4.92 -5.80
N ASP A 198 -3.29 -5.88 -5.02
CA ASP A 198 -2.79 -5.67 -3.66
C ASP A 198 -1.61 -4.70 -3.61
N ILE A 199 -0.98 -4.40 -4.76
CA ILE A 199 -0.01 -3.31 -4.86
C ILE A 199 -0.58 -1.97 -4.40
N ASN A 200 -1.89 -1.77 -4.55
CA ASN A 200 -2.57 -0.55 -4.11
C ASN A 200 -2.63 -0.43 -2.57
N GLU A 201 -2.36 -1.51 -1.83
CA GLU A 201 -2.36 -1.54 -0.37
C GLU A 201 -1.00 -1.19 0.23
N ARG A 202 0.01 -0.87 -0.60
CA ARG A 202 1.27 -0.32 -0.10
C ARG A 202 1.03 0.99 0.62
N ALA A 203 1.60 1.14 1.81
CA ALA A 203 1.27 2.24 2.70
C ALA A 203 1.57 3.62 2.11
N GLU A 204 2.64 3.76 1.33
CA GLU A 204 2.97 5.00 0.62
C GLU A 204 1.92 5.36 -0.44
N LEU A 205 1.31 4.37 -1.10
CA LEU A 205 0.21 4.60 -2.05
C LEU A 205 -1.08 4.93 -1.31
N LEU A 206 -1.38 4.26 -0.19
CA LEU A 206 -2.54 4.56 0.64
C LEU A 206 -2.52 6.02 1.14
N GLY A 207 -1.38 6.46 1.70
CA GLY A 207 -1.19 7.83 2.17
C GLY A 207 -1.28 8.85 1.04
N HIS A 208 -0.59 8.60 -0.07
CA HIS A 208 -0.68 9.44 -1.27
C HIS A 208 -2.12 9.56 -1.79
N ASP A 209 -2.83 8.43 -1.92
CA ASP A 209 -4.15 8.39 -2.51
C ASP A 209 -5.19 9.07 -1.60
N ALA A 210 -5.09 8.92 -0.28
CA ALA A 210 -5.94 9.61 0.68
C ALA A 210 -5.84 11.14 0.53
N VAL A 211 -4.61 11.68 0.45
CA VAL A 211 -4.38 13.13 0.25
C VAL A 211 -4.97 13.62 -1.07
N LEU A 212 -4.81 12.84 -2.16
CA LEU A 212 -5.38 13.22 -3.46
C LEU A 212 -6.91 13.20 -3.46
N LEU A 213 -7.53 12.21 -2.81
CA LEU A 213 -8.99 12.11 -2.70
C LEU A 213 -9.55 13.26 -1.84
N ASP A 214 -8.89 13.62 -0.74
CA ASP A 214 -9.28 14.74 0.11
C ASP A 214 -9.25 16.06 -0.65
N ARG A 215 -8.17 16.29 -1.39
CA ARG A 215 -8.01 17.46 -2.25
C ARG A 215 -9.07 17.50 -3.34
N ALA A 216 -9.35 16.36 -3.98
CA ALA A 216 -10.36 16.28 -5.04
C ALA A 216 -11.77 16.54 -4.50
N ILE A 217 -12.11 16.02 -3.32
CA ILE A 217 -13.40 16.30 -2.66
C ILE A 217 -13.53 17.79 -2.36
N ALA A 218 -12.49 18.39 -1.78
CA ALA A 218 -12.49 19.80 -1.43
C ALA A 218 -12.58 20.71 -2.67
N SER A 219 -11.86 20.40 -3.76
CA SER A 219 -11.86 21.24 -4.96
C SER A 219 -13.13 21.09 -5.80
N MET A 220 -13.77 19.91 -5.77
CA MET A 220 -15.06 19.70 -6.43
C MET A 220 -16.25 20.17 -5.59
N ALA A 221 -16.04 20.55 -4.32
CA ALA A 221 -17.09 21.09 -3.48
C ALA A 221 -17.54 22.47 -4.00
N GLY A 222 -18.77 22.56 -4.49
CA GLY A 222 -19.35 23.80 -5.02
C GLY A 222 -19.26 23.95 -6.54
N LEU A 223 -18.72 22.97 -7.25
CA LEU A 223 -18.84 22.90 -8.71
C LEU A 223 -20.26 22.50 -9.14
N ASP A 224 -20.64 22.86 -10.36
CA ASP A 224 -21.92 22.43 -10.95
C ASP A 224 -21.94 20.89 -11.11
N PRO A 225 -22.88 20.18 -10.46
CA PRO A 225 -22.91 18.71 -10.45
C PRO A 225 -23.14 18.08 -11.83
N HIS A 226 -23.74 18.81 -12.78
CA HIS A 226 -24.09 18.29 -14.11
C HIS A 226 -23.05 18.60 -15.18
N GLN A 227 -21.99 19.32 -14.82
CA GLN A 227 -20.88 19.59 -15.71
C GLN A 227 -19.76 18.56 -15.52
N PRO A 228 -18.92 18.32 -16.54
CA PRO A 228 -17.71 17.53 -16.36
C PRO A 228 -16.77 18.23 -15.37
N PRO A 229 -15.99 17.47 -14.57
CA PRO A 229 -14.97 18.07 -13.72
C PRO A 229 -13.97 18.88 -14.55
N PRO A 230 -13.46 20.01 -14.03
CA PRO A 230 -12.46 20.78 -14.73
C PRO A 230 -11.20 19.92 -14.98
N SER A 231 -10.47 20.26 -16.06
CA SER A 231 -9.31 19.47 -16.49
C SER A 231 -8.23 19.30 -15.40
N THR A 232 -8.13 20.25 -14.47
CA THR A 232 -7.24 20.23 -13.31
C THR A 232 -7.58 19.09 -12.34
N GLU A 233 -8.86 18.89 -12.03
CA GLU A 233 -9.38 17.82 -11.18
C GLU A 233 -9.21 16.47 -11.86
N VAL A 234 -9.51 16.41 -13.17
CA VAL A 234 -9.31 15.19 -13.97
C VAL A 234 -7.84 14.78 -13.95
N GLN A 235 -6.90 15.71 -14.16
CA GLN A 235 -5.45 15.44 -14.08
C GLN A 235 -4.99 15.00 -12.69
N LEU A 236 -5.58 15.57 -11.63
CA LEU A 236 -5.30 15.15 -10.25
C LEU A 236 -5.74 13.69 -10.02
N LEU A 237 -6.98 13.37 -10.41
CA LEU A 237 -7.57 12.04 -10.26
C LEU A 237 -6.92 11.01 -11.19
N HIS A 238 -6.35 11.42 -12.32
CA HIS A 238 -5.56 10.54 -13.19
C HIS A 238 -4.37 9.91 -12.47
N ARG A 239 -3.84 10.55 -11.42
CA ARG A 239 -2.76 9.99 -10.61
C ARG A 239 -3.20 8.76 -9.82
N LEU A 240 -4.50 8.60 -9.57
CA LEU A 240 -5.11 7.46 -8.88
C LEU A 240 -5.42 6.29 -9.83
N PHE A 241 -5.05 6.37 -11.11
CA PHE A 241 -5.39 5.32 -12.06
C PHE A 241 -4.95 3.95 -11.59
N GLY A 242 -5.86 2.98 -11.66
CA GLY A 242 -5.64 1.61 -11.20
C GLY A 242 -5.99 1.34 -9.74
N ARG A 243 -6.31 2.37 -8.95
CA ARG A 243 -6.82 2.25 -7.57
C ARG A 243 -8.30 1.90 -7.52
N ASP A 244 -9.07 2.23 -8.56
CA ASP A 244 -10.48 1.89 -8.65
C ASP A 244 -10.98 1.86 -10.11
N ASP A 245 -11.46 0.70 -10.56
CA ASP A 245 -11.86 0.52 -11.98
C ASP A 245 -13.10 1.34 -12.37
N ILE A 246 -13.99 1.62 -11.41
CA ILE A 246 -15.19 2.43 -11.69
C ILE A 246 -14.78 3.89 -11.86
N LEU A 247 -13.95 4.42 -10.96
CA LEU A 247 -13.41 5.78 -11.07
C LEU A 247 -12.63 5.95 -12.37
N ASP A 248 -11.77 4.99 -12.73
CA ASP A 248 -11.03 5.01 -13.98
C ASP A 248 -11.95 5.11 -15.19
N ARG A 249 -13.05 4.35 -15.21
CA ARG A 249 -14.05 4.39 -16.28
C ARG A 249 -14.78 5.73 -16.35
N LEU A 250 -15.20 6.29 -15.21
CA LEU A 250 -15.89 7.58 -15.14
C LEU A 250 -15.02 8.71 -15.69
N LEU A 251 -13.72 8.70 -15.37
CA LEU A 251 -12.76 9.69 -15.87
C LEU A 251 -12.52 9.56 -17.37
N ILE A 252 -12.52 8.34 -17.91
CA ILE A 252 -12.38 8.10 -19.36
C ILE A 252 -13.66 8.50 -20.12
N SER A 253 -14.84 8.23 -19.56
CA SER A 253 -16.12 8.49 -20.24
C SER A 253 -16.55 9.95 -20.22
N GLY A 254 -15.84 10.82 -19.50
CA GLY A 254 -16.25 12.22 -19.32
C GLY A 254 -17.51 12.37 -18.46
N ALA A 255 -17.61 11.56 -17.41
CA ALA A 255 -18.71 11.62 -16.44
C ALA A 255 -18.82 13.01 -15.78
N ASP A 256 -20.01 13.34 -15.27
CA ASP A 256 -20.24 14.60 -14.57
C ASP A 256 -19.62 14.63 -13.17
N VAL A 257 -19.52 15.85 -12.59
CA VAL A 257 -18.95 16.07 -11.25
C VAL A 257 -19.68 15.23 -10.20
N ALA A 258 -21.01 15.11 -10.27
CA ALA A 258 -21.77 14.35 -9.29
C ALA A 258 -21.36 12.87 -9.27
N GLN A 259 -21.25 12.24 -10.44
CA GLN A 259 -20.84 10.84 -10.58
C GLN A 259 -19.40 10.62 -10.12
N VAL A 260 -18.48 11.49 -10.54
CA VAL A 260 -17.06 11.41 -10.16
C VAL A 260 -16.91 11.61 -8.64
N LEU A 261 -17.52 12.65 -8.08
CA LEU A 261 -17.44 12.97 -6.66
C LEU A 261 -18.05 11.87 -5.79
N ALA A 262 -19.21 11.32 -6.18
CA ALA A 262 -19.82 10.20 -5.50
C ALA A 262 -18.86 8.99 -5.45
N ARG A 263 -18.16 8.70 -6.56
CA ARG A 263 -17.20 7.60 -6.58
C ARG A 263 -15.96 7.89 -5.74
N VAL A 264 -15.41 9.11 -5.83
CA VAL A 264 -14.27 9.56 -5.01
C VAL A 264 -14.57 9.40 -3.52
N ILE A 265 -15.77 9.78 -3.07
CA ILE A 265 -16.20 9.60 -1.67
C ILE A 265 -16.24 8.12 -1.28
N VAL A 266 -16.74 7.24 -2.15
CA VAL A 266 -16.75 5.79 -1.90
C VAL A 266 -15.32 5.25 -1.76
N VAL A 267 -14.42 5.62 -2.68
CA VAL A 267 -13.01 5.17 -2.63
C VAL A 267 -12.32 5.68 -1.36
N LYS A 268 -12.56 6.94 -0.96
CA LYS A 268 -12.04 7.48 0.30
C LYS A 268 -12.55 6.69 1.50
N ARG A 269 -13.86 6.39 1.58
CA ARG A 269 -14.41 5.58 2.67
C ARG A 269 -13.77 4.19 2.73
N GLN A 270 -13.57 3.55 1.57
CA GLN A 270 -12.90 2.24 1.51
C GLN A 270 -11.47 2.30 2.06
N LEU A 271 -10.71 3.35 1.73
CA LEU A 271 -9.38 3.58 2.30
C LEU A 271 -9.42 3.75 3.82
N THR A 272 -10.35 4.55 4.33
CA THR A 272 -10.48 4.82 5.77
C THR A 272 -10.93 3.58 6.55
N SER A 273 -11.90 2.81 6.04
CA SER A 273 -12.38 1.59 6.71
C SER A 273 -11.32 0.52 6.84
N ARG A 274 -10.41 0.40 5.85
CA ARG A 274 -9.27 -0.52 5.91
C ARG A 274 -8.23 -0.08 6.93
N GLY A 275 -7.90 1.21 6.98
CA GLY A 275 -7.01 1.75 8.01
C GLY A 275 -7.55 1.62 9.44
N LEU A 276 -8.88 1.53 9.61
CA LEU A 276 -9.51 1.23 10.90
C LEU A 276 -9.48 -0.26 11.26
N GLN A 277 -9.57 -1.17 10.28
CA GLN A 277 -9.45 -2.62 10.51
C GLN A 277 -8.03 -3.03 10.90
N GLU A 278 -7.00 -2.42 10.31
CA GLU A 278 -5.60 -2.67 10.69
C GLU A 278 -5.23 -2.06 12.06
N ARG A 279 -5.99 -1.06 12.53
CA ARG A 279 -5.79 -0.40 13.83
C ARG A 279 -6.61 -1.01 14.97
N ALA A 280 -7.52 -1.94 14.71
CA ALA A 280 -8.15 -2.71 15.75
C ALA A 280 -7.20 -3.86 16.16
N PRO A 281 -6.45 -3.77 17.27
CA PRO A 281 -5.79 -4.95 17.79
C PRO A 281 -6.87 -5.98 18.13
N ASP A 282 -6.56 -7.26 17.98
CA ASP A 282 -7.37 -8.39 18.44
C ASP A 282 -7.92 -8.12 19.85
N SER A 283 -9.12 -7.54 19.95
CA SER A 283 -9.87 -7.43 21.20
C SER A 283 -10.62 -8.73 21.49
N ALA A 284 -10.18 -9.84 20.91
CA ALA A 284 -10.70 -11.19 21.11
C ALA A 284 -9.71 -12.06 21.90
N PHE A 285 -9.09 -11.49 22.94
CA PHE A 285 -8.52 -12.24 24.05
C PHE A 285 -9.09 -11.70 25.36
N LEU A 286 -10.40 -11.85 25.52
CA LEU A 286 -10.97 -11.90 26.87
C LEU A 286 -10.71 -13.31 27.41
N PRO A 287 -9.97 -13.48 28.51
CA PRO A 287 -9.87 -14.78 29.14
C PRO A 287 -11.27 -15.19 29.59
N SER A 288 -11.71 -16.39 29.19
CA SER A 288 -12.89 -17.03 29.78
C SER A 288 -12.77 -16.98 31.29
N PRO A 289 -13.84 -16.68 32.05
CA PRO A 289 -13.79 -16.77 33.49
C PRO A 289 -13.48 -18.22 33.86
N SER A 290 -12.28 -18.43 34.38
CA SER A 290 -11.88 -19.69 34.98
C SER A 290 -12.90 -20.05 36.06
N ASN A 291 -13.57 -21.19 35.87
CA ASN A 291 -14.30 -21.90 36.92
C ASN A 291 -13.32 -22.22 38.07
N GLY A 292 -13.18 -21.28 38.99
CA GLY A 292 -12.52 -21.49 40.27
C GLY A 292 -13.50 -22.15 41.21
N ALA A 293 -13.24 -23.42 41.51
CA ALA A 293 -13.96 -24.23 42.47
C ALA A 293 -14.09 -23.51 43.82
N LEU A 294 -15.33 -23.34 44.28
CA LEU A 294 -15.61 -23.09 45.69
C LEU A 294 -15.43 -24.42 46.42
N ALA A 295 -14.32 -24.50 47.15
CA ALA A 295 -14.12 -25.48 48.20
C ALA A 295 -15.21 -25.32 49.27
N SER A 296 -15.76 -26.46 49.68
CA SER A 296 -16.59 -26.61 50.87
C SER A 296 -15.85 -26.10 52.11
N PRO A 297 -16.53 -25.42 53.05
CA PRO A 297 -16.15 -25.42 54.44
C PRO A 297 -16.98 -26.45 55.21
N ASP A 298 -16.29 -27.11 56.14
CA ASP A 298 -16.76 -27.96 57.23
C ASP A 298 -18.25 -27.86 57.64
N GLY A 299 -18.86 -29.04 57.82
CA GLY A 299 -20.19 -29.28 58.39
C GLY A 299 -20.67 -30.70 58.14
#